data_AF-A0A7J7MDP9-F1
#
_entry.id   AF-A0A7J7MDP9-F1
#
_cell.length_a   1.000
_cell.length_b   1.000
_cell.length_c   1.000
_cell.angle_alpha   90.00
_cell.angle_beta   90.00
_cell.angle_gamma   90.00
#
_symmetry.space_group_name_H-M   'P 1'
#
loop_
_entity.id
_entity.type
_entity.pdbx_description
1 polymer ?
#
loop_
_entity_poly.entity_id
_entity_poly.type
_entity_poly.pdbx_seq_one_letter_code
_entity_poly.pdbx_strand_id
1 'polypeptide(L)' 'KELAPHPSTRKGKTSKRVHIVRNLIREVAGFAPYEKRITELLRVGKGMHKRAKKKREEMSNVLHKIKIKK' A
#
# COMPACT_ATOMS: atom_id res chain seq x y z
N LYS A 1 -20.51 31.59 9.26
CA LYS A 1 -20.24 31.11 7.88
C LYS A 1 -19.03 30.20 7.95
N GLU A 2 -19.20 28.88 7.77
CA GLU A 2 -18.04 27.99 7.70
C GLU A 2 -17.18 28.36 6.48
N LEU A 3 -15.89 28.52 6.70
CA LEU A 3 -14.93 28.91 5.67
C LEU A 3 -14.68 27.73 4.73
N ALA A 4 -14.60 28.00 3.43
CA ALA A 4 -14.24 26.99 2.45
C ALA A 4 -12.89 26.36 2.80
N PRO A 5 -12.75 25.01 2.71
CA PRO A 5 -11.53 24.34 3.12
C PRO A 5 -10.34 24.81 2.28
N HIS A 6 -9.26 25.20 2.96
CA HIS A 6 -8.06 25.73 2.32
C HIS A 6 -7.46 24.69 1.35
N PRO A 7 -7.03 25.07 0.13
CA PRO A 7 -6.50 24.12 -0.87
C PRO A 7 -5.37 23.22 -0.37
N SER A 8 -4.55 23.70 0.59
CA SER A 8 -3.48 22.93 1.23
C SER A 8 -3.98 21.66 1.93
N THR A 9 -5.23 21.63 2.41
CA THR A 9 -5.86 20.47 3.06
C THR A 9 -6.11 19.29 2.11
N ARG A 10 -5.99 19.50 0.80
CA ARG A 10 -6.14 18.45 -0.22
C ARG A 10 -4.84 17.67 -0.46
N LYS A 11 -3.69 18.14 0.06
CA LYS A 11 -2.39 17.48 -0.11
C LYS A 11 -2.40 16.10 0.55
N GLY A 12 -2.02 15.06 -0.21
CA GLY A 12 -1.98 13.68 0.26
C GLY A 12 -3.25 12.86 0.01
N LYS A 13 -4.37 13.49 -0.37
CA LYS A 13 -5.57 12.75 -0.82
C LYS A 13 -5.31 12.16 -2.20
N THR A 14 -5.61 10.87 -2.36
CA THR A 14 -5.48 10.19 -3.65
C THR A 14 -6.79 10.28 -4.42
N SER A 15 -6.72 10.66 -5.69
CA SER A 15 -7.88 10.65 -6.58
C SER A 15 -8.12 9.25 -7.15
N LYS A 16 -9.37 8.93 -7.51
CA LYS A 16 -9.77 7.61 -8.05
C LYS A 16 -8.92 7.22 -9.27
N ARG A 17 -8.65 8.16 -10.18
CA ARG A 17 -7.80 7.94 -11.36
C ARG A 17 -6.38 7.54 -10.98
N VAL A 18 -5.76 8.27 -10.04
CA VAL A 18 -4.38 8.00 -9.63
C VAL A 18 -4.27 6.68 -8.86
N HIS A 19 -5.31 6.28 -8.11
CA HIS A 19 -5.35 4.96 -7.47
C HIS A 19 -5.31 3.82 -8.50
N ILE A 20 -6.10 3.91 -9.57
CA ILE A 20 -6.13 2.91 -10.66
C ILE A 20 -4.77 2.82 -11.35
N VAL A 21 -4.19 3.95 -11.74
CA VAL A 21 -2.87 4.00 -12.41
C VAL A 21 -1.78 3.38 -11.52
N ARG A 22 -1.77 3.69 -10.21
CA ARG A 22 -0.80 3.09 -9.28
C ARG A 22 -0.96 1.58 -9.12
N ASN A 23 -2.19 1.06 -9.16
CA ASN A 23 -2.43 -0.38 -9.10
C ASN A 23 -1.95 -1.08 -10.39
N LEU A 24 -2.22 -0.50 -11.56
CA LEU A 24 -1.74 -1.01 -12.85
C LEU A 24 -0.20 -1.08 -12.90
N ILE A 25 0.48 -0.02 -12.49
CA ILE A 25 1.95 0.02 -12.47
C ILE A 25 2.52 -1.06 -11.54
N ARG A 26 1.88 -1.31 -10.39
CA ARG A 26 2.32 -2.36 -9.44
C ARG A 26 2.11 -3.77 -10.00
N GLU A 27 1.09 -3.98 -10.82
CA GLU A 27 0.86 -5.26 -11.50
C GLU A 27 1.91 -5.52 -12.58
N VAL A 28 2.26 -4.49 -13.35
CA VAL A 28 3.23 -4.60 -14.46
C VAL A 28 4.68 -4.66 -13.97
N ALA A 29 5.10 -3.73 -13.10
CA ALA A 29 6.50 -3.63 -12.66
C ALA A 29 6.83 -4.59 -11.50
N GLY A 30 5.82 -5.10 -10.79
CA GLY A 30 6.00 -5.94 -9.61
C GLY A 30 6.59 -5.19 -8.40
N PHE A 31 7.20 -5.96 -7.50
CA PHE A 31 7.77 -5.46 -6.24
C PHE A 31 9.29 -5.34 -6.31
N ALA A 32 9.84 -4.33 -5.63
CA ALA A 32 11.28 -4.18 -5.50
C ALA A 32 11.89 -5.31 -4.61
N PRO A 33 13.19 -5.63 -4.75
CA PRO A 33 13.81 -6.75 -4.02
C PRO A 33 13.67 -6.65 -2.49
N TYR A 34 13.73 -5.45 -1.92
CA TYR A 34 13.55 -5.24 -0.48
C TYR A 34 12.08 -5.46 -0.05
N GLU A 35 11.11 -5.16 -0.92
CA GLU A 35 9.70 -5.37 -0.63
C GLU A 35 9.38 -6.87 -0.60
N LYS A 36 9.97 -7.65 -1.51
CA LYS A 36 9.89 -9.11 -1.53
C LYS A 36 10.44 -9.71 -0.24
N ARG A 37 11.65 -9.31 0.17
CA ARG A 37 12.27 -9.72 1.45
C ARG A 37 11.40 -9.37 2.66
N ILE A 38 10.78 -8.19 2.69
CA ILE A 38 9.84 -7.82 3.76
C ILE A 38 8.65 -8.77 3.79
N THR A 39 8.04 -9.11 2.65
CA THR A 39 6.95 -10.11 2.61
C THR A 39 7.36 -11.49 3.11
N GLU A 40 8.60 -11.92 2.82
CA GLU A 40 9.13 -13.20 3.30
C GLU A 40 9.35 -13.18 4.82
N LEU A 41 9.96 -12.11 5.34
CA LEU A 41 10.12 -11.93 6.79
C LEU A 41 8.78 -11.84 7.52
N LEU A 42 7.78 -11.21 6.89
CA LEU A 42 6.41 -11.14 7.41
C LEU A 42 5.71 -12.50 7.41
N ARG A 43 5.99 -13.40 6.46
CA ARG A 43 5.49 -14.79 6.50
C ARG A 43 6.08 -15.59 7.67
N VAL A 44 7.31 -15.27 8.08
CA VAL A 44 8.04 -15.93 9.18
C VAL A 44 7.76 -15.28 10.55
N GLY A 45 7.13 -14.10 10.59
CA GLY A 45 6.65 -13.47 11.82
C GLY A 45 7.70 -12.72 12.66
N LYS A 46 8.89 -12.43 12.12
CA LYS A 46 9.97 -11.74 12.84
C LYS A 46 10.17 -10.31 12.33
N GLY A 47 9.82 -9.31 13.17
CA GLY A 47 10.21 -7.91 13.01
C GLY A 47 9.05 -6.90 13.02
N MET A 48 8.85 -6.19 14.12
CA MET A 48 7.83 -5.13 14.24
C MET A 48 8.45 -3.78 14.59
N HIS A 49 8.44 -2.86 13.61
CA HIS A 49 8.47 -1.40 13.82
C HIS A 49 7.28 -0.76 13.11
N LYS A 50 6.84 0.43 13.56
CA LYS A 50 5.65 1.15 13.06
C LYS A 50 5.57 1.28 11.52
N ARG A 51 6.68 1.44 10.80
CA ARG A 51 6.72 1.44 9.32
C ARG A 51 6.38 0.08 8.70
N ALA A 52 6.80 -1.00 9.35
CA ALA A 52 6.45 -2.36 8.96
C ALA A 52 4.96 -2.64 9.18
N LYS A 53 4.27 -1.97 10.11
CA LYS A 53 2.80 -2.11 10.28
C LYS A 53 2.02 -1.56 9.09
N LYS A 54 2.39 -0.39 8.58
CA LYS A 54 1.76 0.18 7.36
C LYS A 54 2.05 -0.68 6.13
N LYS A 55 3.31 -1.10 5.96
CA LYS A 55 3.66 -2.02 4.88
C LYS A 55 2.99 -3.40 5.08
N ARG A 56 2.78 -3.85 6.32
CA ARG A 56 2.00 -5.05 6.65
C ARG A 56 0.56 -4.94 6.19
N GLU A 57 -0.13 -3.83 6.43
CA GLU A 57 -1.52 -3.65 5.94
C GLU A 57 -1.56 -3.69 4.41
N GLU A 58 -0.64 -3.00 3.75
CA GLU A 58 -0.53 -3.03 2.28
C GLU A 58 -0.23 -4.44 1.75
N MET A 59 0.74 -5.15 2.32
CA MET A 59 1.14 -6.49 1.87
C MET A 59 0.13 -7.58 2.29
N SER A 60 -0.53 -7.45 3.44
CA SER A 60 -1.59 -8.38 3.88
C SER A 60 -2.79 -8.32 2.93
N ASN A 61 -3.17 -7.12 2.50
CA ASN A 61 -4.24 -6.94 1.52
C ASN A 61 -3.88 -7.56 0.16
N VAL A 62 -2.60 -7.51 -0.23
CA VAL A 62 -2.09 -8.19 -1.44
C VAL A 62 -2.11 -9.71 -1.26
N LEU A 63 -1.64 -10.23 -0.13
CA LEU A 63 -1.63 -11.67 0.15
C LEU A 63 -3.05 -12.26 0.21
N HIS A 64 -4.00 -11.55 0.81
CA HIS A 64 -5.40 -11.97 0.87
C HIS A 64 -6.03 -12.04 -0.53
N LYS A 65 -5.75 -11.04 -1.39
CA LYS A 65 -6.18 -11.07 -2.80
C LYS A 65 -5.55 -12.22 -3.59
N ILE A 66 -4.28 -12.52 -3.35
CA ILE A 66 -3.60 -13.67 -4.00
C ILE A 66 -4.21 -14.99 -3.54
N LYS A 67 -4.58 -15.13 -2.26
CA LYS A 67 -5.18 -16.36 -1.70
C LYS A 67 -6.62 -16.60 -2.17
N ILE A 68 -7.39 -15.55 -2.43
CA ILE A 68 -8.77 -15.62 -2.95
C ILE A 68 -8.80 -15.86 -4.48
N LYS A 69 -7.77 -15.42 -5.22
CA LYS A 69 -7.66 -15.63 -6.67
C LYS A 69 -7.15 -17.02 -7.08
N LYS A 70 -6.84 -17.88 -6.10
CA LYS A 70 -6.46 -19.29 -6.31
C LYS A 70 -7.69 -20.16 -6.11
#